data_AF-A0A1L8ZAS1-F1
#
_entry.id   AF-A0A1L8ZAS1-F1
#
_cell.length_a   1.000
_cell.length_b   1.000
_cell.length_c   1.000
_cell.angle_alpha   90.00
_cell.angle_beta   90.00
_cell.angle_gamma   90.00
#
_symmetry.space_group_name_H-M   'P 1'
#
loop_
_entity.id
_entity.type
_entity.pdbx_description
1 polymer ?
#
loop_
_entity_poly.entity_id
_entity_poly.type
_entity_poly.pdbx_seq_one_letter_code
_entity_poly.pdbx_strand_id
1 'polypeptide(L)'
;MINVLVKVKDDVIIYLLANGHAISKNNVNVVCASFSFILRTFFSVLDLEGESFVVKNSKRGYLEFKPFFKDLSKESLFYYSRFLIRGINDLSYEYPDDIKLVLEEN
;
A
#
# COMPACT_ATOMS: atom_id res chain seq x y z
N MET A 1 13.86 -6.42 -4.13
CA MET A 1 13.09 -6.61 -2.89
C MET A 1 12.35 -5.34 -2.52
N ILE A 2 11.02 -5.45 -2.44
CA ILE A 2 10.09 -4.44 -1.99
C ILE A 2 9.95 -4.60 -0.47
N ASN A 3 10.08 -3.52 0.28
CA ASN A 3 9.83 -3.51 1.71
C ASN A 3 8.61 -2.67 1.99
N VAL A 4 7.62 -3.23 2.69
CA VAL A 4 6.38 -2.56 3.03
C VAL A 4 6.18 -2.58 4.53
N LEU A 5 5.97 -1.42 5.12
CA LEU A 5 5.50 -1.24 6.48
C LEU A 5 4.08 -0.68 6.42
N VAL A 6 3.15 -1.35 7.09
CA VAL A 6 1.77 -0.89 7.28
C VAL A 6 1.52 -0.78 8.77
N LYS A 7 1.05 0.39 9.22
CA LYS A 7 0.53 0.55 10.58
C LYS A 7 -0.99 0.64 10.52
N VAL A 8 -1.63 -0.14 11.37
CA VAL A 8 -3.08 -0.20 11.47
C VAL A 8 -3.56 0.23 12.85
N LYS A 9 -4.77 0.75 12.91
CA LYS A 9 -5.53 0.97 14.13
C LYS A 9 -6.97 0.56 13.85
N ASP A 10 -7.54 -0.33 14.67
CA ASP A 10 -8.88 -0.89 14.46
C ASP A 10 -9.06 -1.43 13.02
N ASP A 11 -8.08 -2.19 12.52
CA ASP A 11 -8.01 -2.71 11.13
C ASP A 11 -7.95 -1.65 10.01
N VAL A 12 -7.85 -0.36 10.34
CA VAL A 12 -7.72 0.74 9.37
C VAL A 12 -6.26 1.17 9.22
N ILE A 13 -5.78 1.29 7.99
CA ILE A 13 -4.39 1.71 7.69
C ILE A 13 -4.22 3.18 8.04
N ILE A 14 -3.44 3.49 9.07
CA ILE A 14 -3.10 4.88 9.46
C ILE A 14 -1.76 5.33 8.90
N TYR A 15 -0.96 4.42 8.36
CA TYR A 15 0.33 4.71 7.76
C TYR A 15 0.76 3.58 6.83
N LEU A 16 1.34 3.94 5.68
CA LEU A 16 2.03 2.98 4.81
C LEU A 16 3.34 3.58 4.31
N LEU A 17 4.40 2.77 4.36
CA LEU A 17 5.70 3.07 3.78
C LEU A 17 6.15 1.91 2.91
N ALA A 18 6.46 2.19 1.65
CA ALA A 18 6.93 1.20 0.70
C ALA A 18 8.21 1.66 0.00
N ASN A 19 9.18 0.76 -0.13
CA ASN A 19 10.46 1.01 -0.79
C ASN A 19 10.80 -0.10 -1.79
N GLY A 20 11.52 0.22 -2.86
CA GLY A 20 12.06 -0.77 -3.80
C GLY A 20 11.08 -1.27 -4.86
N HIS A 21 9.93 -0.62 -5.04
CA HIS A 21 8.93 -0.97 -6.06
C HIS A 21 9.14 -0.31 -7.42
N ALA A 22 10.21 0.49 -7.60
CA ALA A 22 10.53 1.11 -8.88
C ALA A 22 11.16 0.12 -9.86
N ILE A 23 10.90 0.33 -11.15
CA ILE A 23 11.45 -0.46 -12.25
C ILE A 23 12.98 -0.30 -12.27
N SER A 24 13.70 -1.42 -12.25
CA SER A 24 15.13 -1.45 -12.59
C SER A 24 15.27 -1.59 -14.11
N LYS A 25 16.30 -0.97 -14.70
CA LYS A 25 16.38 -0.64 -16.14
C LYS A 25 16.19 -1.80 -17.13
N ASN A 26 16.29 -3.07 -16.73
CA ASN A 26 16.34 -4.20 -17.66
C ASN A 26 15.39 -5.37 -17.35
N ASN A 27 14.46 -5.28 -16.39
CA ASN A 27 13.47 -6.34 -16.20
C ASN A 27 12.17 -5.81 -15.57
N VAL A 28 11.03 -6.07 -16.22
CA VAL A 28 9.71 -5.81 -15.62
C VAL A 28 9.48 -6.90 -14.58
N ASN A 29 9.73 -6.58 -13.31
CA ASN A 29 9.44 -7.49 -12.22
C ASN A 29 7.92 -7.52 -11.99
N VAL A 30 7.31 -8.70 -12.22
CA VAL A 30 5.86 -8.93 -12.03
C VAL A 30 5.40 -8.53 -10.63
N VAL A 31 6.23 -8.73 -9.60
CA VAL A 31 5.93 -8.36 -8.21
C VAL A 31 5.86 -6.85 -8.06
N CYS A 32 6.77 -6.09 -8.68
CA CYS A 32 6.72 -4.63 -8.68
C CYS A 32 5.46 -4.09 -9.39
N ALA A 33 5.08 -4.71 -10.52
CA ALA A 33 3.89 -4.34 -11.26
C ALA A 33 2.61 -4.63 -10.47
N SER A 34 2.48 -5.83 -9.90
CA SER A 34 1.35 -6.24 -9.06
C SER A 34 1.22 -5.36 -7.82
N PHE A 35 2.33 -5.11 -7.09
CA PHE A 35 2.33 -4.23 -5.94
C PHE A 35 1.90 -2.80 -6.31
N SER A 36 2.46 -2.25 -7.40
CA SER A 36 2.12 -0.91 -7.86
C SER A 36 0.65 -0.80 -8.30
N PHE A 37 0.11 -1.85 -8.92
CA PHE A 37 -1.28 -1.91 -9.34
C PHE A 37 -2.23 -1.88 -8.14
N ILE A 38 -2.06 -2.80 -7.18
CA ILE A 38 -2.91 -2.88 -5.97
C ILE A 38 -2.89 -1.56 -5.20
N LEU A 39 -1.69 -0.98 -5.02
CA LEU A 39 -1.52 0.29 -4.32
C LEU A 39 -2.23 1.45 -5.04
N ARG A 40 -2.09 1.53 -6.37
CA ARG A 40 -2.78 2.55 -7.17
C ARG A 40 -4.29 2.37 -7.13
N THR A 41 -4.79 1.14 -7.19
CA THR A 41 -6.22 0.84 -7.05
C THR A 41 -6.76 1.35 -5.72
N PHE A 42 -6.04 1.09 -4.61
CA PHE A 42 -6.42 1.61 -3.30
C PHE A 42 -6.51 3.16 -3.30
N PHE A 43 -5.51 3.86 -3.83
CA PHE A 43 -5.57 5.33 -3.91
C PHE A 43 -6.67 5.85 -4.82
N SER A 44 -6.91 5.20 -5.96
CA SER A 44 -8.00 5.58 -6.86
C SER A 44 -9.36 5.41 -6.19
N VAL A 45 -9.55 4.36 -5.38
CA VAL A 45 -10.78 4.20 -4.59
C VAL A 45 -10.91 5.32 -3.56
N LEU A 46 -9.87 5.64 -2.79
CA LEU A 46 -9.93 6.74 -1.84
C LEU A 46 -10.24 8.09 -2.51
N ASP A 47 -9.64 8.36 -3.67
CA ASP A 47 -9.87 9.58 -4.45
C ASP A 47 -11.32 9.66 -4.99
N LEU A 48 -11.85 8.55 -5.49
CA LEU A 48 -13.25 8.44 -5.94
C LEU A 48 -14.25 8.67 -4.80
N GLU A 49 -13.92 8.21 -3.60
CA GLU A 49 -14.73 8.40 -2.40
C GLU A 49 -14.52 9.80 -1.76
N GLY A 50 -13.65 10.64 -2.33
CA GLY A 50 -13.40 12.00 -1.87
C GLY A 50 -12.53 12.11 -0.62
N GLU A 51 -11.80 11.05 -0.25
CA GLU A 51 -10.96 11.05 0.95
C GLU A 51 -9.64 11.80 0.70
N SER A 52 -9.30 12.71 1.59
CA SER A 52 -8.04 13.45 1.52
C SER A 52 -6.87 12.63 2.06
N PHE A 53 -5.78 12.54 1.30
CA PHE A 53 -4.56 11.87 1.74
C PHE A 53 -3.29 12.52 1.16
N VAL A 54 -2.14 12.27 1.80
CA VAL A 54 -0.82 12.65 1.26
C VAL A 54 -0.07 11.41 0.83
N VAL A 55 0.41 11.43 -0.42
CA VAL A 55 1.40 10.47 -0.93
C VAL A 55 2.67 11.22 -1.27
N LYS A 56 3.78 10.87 -0.60
CA LYS A 56 5.13 11.27 -1.01
C LYS A 56 5.75 10.15 -1.82
N ASN A 57 6.17 10.42 -3.04
CA ASN A 57 6.82 9.44 -3.90
C ASN A 57 8.20 9.92 -4.36
N SER A 58 9.05 8.98 -4.80
CA SER A 58 10.30 9.31 -5.48
C SER A 58 10.57 8.37 -6.66
N LYS A 59 11.40 8.84 -7.61
CA LYS A 59 11.84 8.02 -8.77
C LYS A 59 12.60 6.74 -8.38
N ARG A 60 13.00 6.60 -7.11
CA ARG A 60 13.70 5.40 -6.59
C ARG A 60 12.76 4.37 -5.96
N GLY A 61 11.45 4.50 -6.16
CA GLY A 61 10.47 3.54 -5.65
C GLY A 61 10.26 3.68 -4.15
N TYR A 62 10.36 4.91 -3.65
CA TYR A 62 9.90 5.29 -2.32
C TYR A 62 8.45 5.74 -2.42
N LEU A 63 7.62 5.30 -1.49
CA LEU A 63 6.27 5.80 -1.30
C LEU A 63 5.92 5.85 0.19
N GLU A 64 5.43 6.98 0.65
CA GLU A 64 4.90 7.17 2.00
C GLU A 64 3.48 7.72 1.90
N PHE A 65 2.55 7.03 2.53
CA PHE A 65 1.12 7.37 2.58
C PHE A 65 0.72 7.70 4.01
N LYS A 66 0.05 8.85 4.17
CA LYS A 66 -0.56 9.31 5.42
C LYS A 66 -1.99 9.79 5.12
N PRO A 67 -3.02 9.08 5.62
CA PRO A 67 -4.40 9.50 5.47
C PRO A 67 -4.78 10.57 6.49
N PHE A 68 -5.80 11.37 6.18
CA PHE A 68 -6.43 12.27 7.14
C PHE A 68 -7.74 11.71 7.71
N PHE A 69 -8.43 10.83 6.98
CA PHE A 69 -9.67 10.12 7.36
C PHE A 69 -10.72 11.04 7.99
N LYS A 70 -11.12 12.04 7.22
CA LYS A 70 -12.15 13.00 7.66
C LYS A 70 -13.52 12.71 7.08
N ASP A 71 -13.57 12.13 5.88
CA ASP A 71 -14.75 12.17 5.03
C ASP A 71 -15.39 10.78 4.89
N LEU A 72 -14.59 9.72 4.98
CA LEU A 72 -15.08 8.33 4.89
C LEU A 72 -15.61 7.74 6.20
N SER A 73 -16.60 6.86 6.07
CA SER A 73 -17.10 6.05 7.19
C SER A 73 -16.02 5.04 7.66
N LYS A 74 -16.05 4.69 8.95
CA LYS A 74 -15.16 3.65 9.50
C LYS A 74 -15.30 2.31 8.78
N GLU A 75 -16.50 1.97 8.33
CA GLU A 75 -16.78 0.73 7.62
C GLU A 75 -16.13 0.71 6.24
N SER A 76 -16.26 1.79 5.46
CA SER A 76 -15.58 1.92 4.15
C SER A 76 -14.06 1.82 4.32
N LEU A 77 -13.50 2.56 5.29
CA LEU A 77 -12.06 2.55 5.58
C LEU A 77 -11.56 1.17 6.00
N PHE A 78 -12.35 0.44 6.78
CA PHE A 78 -12.05 -0.95 7.14
C PHE A 78 -11.94 -1.83 5.90
N TYR A 79 -12.91 -1.80 4.99
CA TYR A 79 -12.88 -2.63 3.78
C TYR A 79 -11.72 -2.30 2.84
N TYR A 80 -11.45 -1.03 2.60
CA TYR A 80 -10.35 -0.63 1.71
C TYR A 80 -8.97 -0.96 2.32
N SER A 81 -8.84 -0.79 3.64
CA SER A 81 -7.63 -1.19 4.37
C SER A 81 -7.41 -2.70 4.29
N ARG A 82 -8.46 -3.49 4.51
CA ARG A 82 -8.42 -4.95 4.40
C ARG A 82 -8.06 -5.41 2.98
N PHE A 83 -8.61 -4.78 1.95
CA PHE A 83 -8.24 -5.04 0.56
C PHE A 83 -6.73 -4.89 0.35
N LEU A 84 -6.17 -3.75 0.75
CA LEU A 84 -4.75 -3.46 0.53
C LEU A 84 -3.85 -4.40 1.34
N ILE A 85 -4.13 -4.58 2.64
CA ILE A 85 -3.36 -5.46 3.52
C ILE A 85 -3.38 -6.89 2.98
N ARG A 86 -4.57 -7.40 2.61
CA ARG A 86 -4.71 -8.76 2.09
C ARG A 86 -3.94 -8.94 0.79
N GLY A 87 -4.07 -8.00 -0.15
CA GLY A 87 -3.36 -8.06 -1.43
C GLY A 87 -1.83 -8.05 -1.28
N ILE A 88 -1.29 -7.23 -0.37
CA ILE A 88 0.16 -7.20 -0.11
C ILE A 88 0.61 -8.47 0.62
N ASN A 89 -0.18 -8.97 1.57
CA ASN A 89 0.13 -10.19 2.30
C ASN A 89 0.14 -11.42 1.38
N ASP A 90 -0.84 -11.55 0.50
CA ASP A 90 -0.89 -12.63 -0.48
C ASP A 90 0.32 -12.54 -1.44
N LEU A 91 0.71 -11.33 -1.87
CA LEU A 91 1.91 -11.14 -2.69
C LEU A 91 3.21 -11.51 -1.94
N SER A 92 3.30 -11.22 -0.64
CA SER A 92 4.44 -11.58 0.21
C SER A 92 4.51 -13.08 0.50
N TYR A 93 3.36 -13.74 0.55
CA TYR A 93 3.29 -15.20 0.66
C TYR A 93 3.75 -15.90 -0.62
N GLU A 94 3.30 -15.44 -1.79
CA GLU A 94 3.65 -16.05 -3.08
C GLU A 94 5.08 -15.71 -3.54
N TYR A 95 5.61 -14.54 -3.17
CA TYR A 95 6.92 -14.04 -3.59
C TYR A 95 7.78 -13.54 -2.41
N PRO A 96 8.13 -14.42 -1.44
CA PRO A 96 8.80 -14.01 -0.20
C PRO A 96 10.19 -13.41 -0.39
N ASP A 97 10.88 -13.74 -1.48
CA ASP A 97 12.21 -13.20 -1.82
C ASP A 97 12.14 -11.80 -2.47
N ASP A 98 10.97 -11.44 -3.02
CA ASP A 98 10.76 -10.19 -3.75
C ASP A 98 10.04 -9.14 -2.93
N ILE A 99 9.19 -9.51 -1.97
CA ILE A 99 8.45 -8.56 -1.13
C ILE A 99 8.28 -9.04 0.30
N LYS A 100 8.51 -8.11 1.23
CA LYS A 100 8.30 -8.32 2.65
C LYS A 100 7.30 -7.30 3.19
N LEU A 101 6.27 -7.81 3.88
CA LEU A 101 5.32 -7.01 4.64
C LEU A 101 5.66 -7.05 6.14
N VAL A 102 5.67 -5.89 6.77
CA VAL A 102 5.63 -5.72 8.23
C VAL A 102 4.33 -5.01 8.57
N LEU A 103 3.50 -5.67 9.39
CA LEU A 103 2.24 -5.14 9.88
C LEU A 103 2.38 -4.80 11.36
N GLU A 104 2.11 -3.56 11.73
CA GLU A 104 2.12 -3.09 13.12
C GLU A 104 0.72 -2.65 13.55
N GLU A 105 0.23 -3.20 14.65
CA GLU A 105 -1.00 -2.76 15.32
C GLU A 105 -0.67 -1.68 16.37
N ASN A 106 -1.40 -0.57 16.34
CA ASN A 106 -1.30 0.55 17.29
C ASN A 106 -2.57 0.70 18.14
#